data_AF-A0A1G4J157-F1
#
_entry.id   AF-A0A1G4J157-F1
#
_cell.length_a   1.000
_cell.length_b   1.000
_cell.length_c   1.000
_cell.angle_alpha   90.00
_cell.angle_beta   90.00
_cell.angle_gamma   90.00
#
_symmetry.space_group_name_H-M   'P 1'
#
loop_
_entity.id
_entity.type
_entity.pdbx_description
1 polymer ?
#
loop_
_entity_poly.entity_id
_entity_poly.type
_entity_poly.pdbx_seq_one_letter_code
_entity_poly.pdbx_strand_id
1 'polypeptide(L)'
;MPFVEEINLKSHDPDVYFTSVNAAGPSGRNRITKTTTASGVRNNKRVNYSLSDLEAKIYAQKNGKDSESLSSNFITTTSSALERYTPQELLKSRRRLMELDTENVQDIRDVPFLMSSITGISKDRIDSSGGADSSGSSTSNVNRSSRNKFELPKNLELLYKSTKPPVVKKKNTNRVVSLKKTLASRRPLTSYVDALDQVNRSIIFHNVYNKKFFKVLPVITTCSICGGYNSISSCVNCGNKICSLRCFNLHNDTRCTS
;
A
#
# COMPACT_ATOMS: atom_id res chain seq x y z
N MET A 1 37.09 27.44 16.59
CA MET A 1 36.72 26.17 17.24
C MET A 1 37.46 26.10 18.57
N PRO A 2 36.83 25.65 19.66
CA PRO A 2 37.55 25.45 20.92
C PRO A 2 38.61 24.35 20.74
N PHE A 3 39.77 24.52 21.37
CA PHE A 3 40.88 23.55 21.30
C PHE A 3 40.75 22.41 22.31
N VAL A 4 39.83 22.53 23.27
CA VAL A 4 39.60 21.56 24.36
C VAL A 4 38.10 21.46 24.59
N GLU A 5 37.58 20.24 24.71
CA GLU A 5 36.18 19.93 25.02
C GLU A 5 36.12 19.02 26.26
N GLU A 6 35.21 19.34 27.19
CA GLU A 6 35.02 18.54 28.41
C GLU A 6 34.10 17.35 28.11
N ILE A 7 34.62 16.13 28.30
CA ILE A 7 33.97 14.89 27.91
C ILE A 7 33.88 13.95 29.11
N ASN A 8 32.70 13.36 29.34
CA ASN A 8 32.48 12.39 30.41
C ASN A 8 32.63 10.95 29.90
N LEU A 9 33.62 10.21 30.42
CA LEU A 9 33.95 8.84 29.99
C LEU A 9 32.80 7.82 30.08
N LYS A 10 31.79 8.04 30.93
CA LYS A 10 30.68 7.09 31.14
C LYS A 10 29.46 7.35 30.28
N SER A 11 29.23 8.60 29.89
CA SER A 11 28.02 9.02 29.15
C SER A 11 28.31 9.44 27.73
N HIS A 12 29.56 9.79 27.43
CA HIS A 12 29.97 10.18 26.10
C HIS A 12 30.51 8.97 25.34
N ASP A 13 29.94 8.77 24.16
CA ASP A 13 30.44 7.86 23.15
C ASP A 13 30.90 8.71 21.96
N PRO A 14 32.16 8.60 21.48
CA PRO A 14 32.66 9.38 20.35
C PRO A 14 31.83 9.19 19.08
N ASP A 15 31.12 8.07 18.94
CA ASP A 15 30.35 7.74 17.75
C ASP A 15 28.87 8.17 17.84
N VAL A 16 28.38 8.60 19.01
CA VAL A 16 26.98 8.94 19.25
C VAL A 16 26.83 10.36 19.78
N TYR A 17 26.47 11.28 18.88
CA TYR A 17 26.14 12.66 19.23
C TYR A 17 24.64 12.87 19.40
N PHE A 18 24.21 13.35 20.56
CA PHE A 18 22.81 13.67 20.83
C PHE A 18 22.72 15.04 21.51
N THR A 19 21.98 15.95 20.89
CA THR A 19 21.67 17.26 21.46
C THR A 19 20.17 17.46 21.49
N SER A 20 19.64 17.78 22.67
CA SER A 20 18.26 18.19 22.82
C SER A 20 18.17 19.39 23.76
N VAL A 21 17.24 20.30 23.48
CA VAL A 21 16.95 21.44 24.35
C VAL A 21 16.40 20.98 25.71
N ASN A 22 15.74 19.81 25.70
CA ASN A 22 15.27 19.11 26.89
C ASN A 22 16.18 17.89 27.14
N ALA A 23 17.47 18.14 27.41
CA ALA A 23 18.35 17.09 27.91
C ALA A 23 17.75 16.60 29.24
N ALA A 24 17.24 15.38 29.25
CA ALA A 24 16.60 14.81 30.41
C ALA A 24 17.60 14.79 31.57
N GLY A 25 17.35 15.63 32.58
CA GLY A 25 17.85 15.34 33.91
C GLY A 25 17.46 13.91 34.29
N PRO A 26 18.29 13.21 35.10
CA PRO A 26 18.11 11.79 35.34
C PRO A 26 16.71 11.52 35.93
N SER A 27 15.91 10.75 35.19
CA SER A 27 14.75 10.03 35.72
C SER A 27 13.67 10.88 36.39
N GLY A 28 13.05 11.79 35.63
CA GLY A 28 11.70 12.26 35.94
C GLY A 28 10.69 11.13 35.74
N ARG A 29 10.51 10.26 36.73
CA ARG A 29 9.37 9.32 36.80
C ARG A 29 8.10 10.07 36.42
N ASN A 30 7.31 9.50 35.51
CA ASN A 30 5.98 9.98 35.11
C ASN A 30 5.06 10.08 36.34
N ARG A 31 5.15 11.18 37.11
CA ARG A 31 4.20 11.50 38.16
C ARG A 31 3.02 12.15 37.47
N ILE A 32 1.98 11.36 37.23
CA ILE A 32 0.67 11.88 36.83
C ILE A 32 0.15 12.72 37.99
N THR A 33 0.42 14.02 37.97
CA THR A 33 -0.26 14.96 38.85
C THR A 33 -1.69 15.14 38.33
N LYS A 34 -2.66 14.62 39.10
CA LYS A 34 -4.06 15.04 38.99
C LYS A 34 -4.15 16.53 39.34
N THR A 35 -3.96 17.39 38.34
CA THR A 35 -4.38 18.79 38.41
C THR A 35 -5.45 19.01 37.35
N THR A 36 -6.68 18.85 37.83
CA THR A 36 -7.86 19.58 37.34
C THR A 36 -7.53 21.07 37.34
N THR A 37 -8.05 21.80 36.35
CA THR A 37 -7.98 23.27 36.16
C THR A 37 -6.61 23.83 35.77
N ALA A 38 -6.30 23.79 34.47
CA ALA A 38 -5.48 24.82 33.83
C ALA A 38 -5.90 24.93 32.35
N SER A 39 -6.59 26.01 32.02
CA SER A 39 -6.96 26.45 30.67
C SER A 39 -5.73 26.99 29.90
N GLY A 40 -4.67 26.19 29.83
CA GLY A 40 -3.47 26.44 29.03
C GLY A 40 -3.28 25.33 28.01
N VAL A 41 -2.84 25.67 26.80
CA VAL A 41 -2.60 24.71 25.72
C VAL A 41 -1.53 23.71 26.17
N ARG A 42 -1.95 22.50 26.54
CA ARG A 42 -1.04 21.42 26.96
C ARG A 42 -0.37 20.84 25.71
N ASN A 43 0.97 20.94 25.62
CA ASN A 43 1.75 20.28 24.59
C ASN A 43 1.83 18.77 24.88
N ASN A 44 0.79 18.05 24.49
CA ASN A 44 0.73 16.59 24.63
C ASN A 44 1.38 15.92 23.42
N LYS A 45 2.27 14.94 23.68
CA LYS A 45 2.75 14.05 22.62
C LYS A 45 1.56 13.27 22.05
N ARG A 46 1.56 13.05 20.73
CA ARG A 46 0.54 12.21 20.08
C ARG A 46 0.69 10.77 20.56
N VAL A 47 -0.41 10.19 21.01
CA VAL A 47 -0.48 8.78 21.41
C VAL A 47 -1.50 8.11 20.50
N ASN A 48 -1.09 7.02 19.84
CA ASN A 48 -2.00 6.22 19.05
C ASN A 48 -2.81 5.33 20.00
N TYR A 49 -4.13 5.49 19.97
CA TYR A 49 -5.07 4.70 20.79
C TYR A 49 -5.58 3.44 20.08
N SER A 50 -5.06 3.13 18.89
CA SER A 50 -5.41 1.91 18.17
C SER A 50 -4.76 0.70 18.83
N LEU A 51 -5.58 -0.22 19.35
CA LEU A 51 -5.11 -1.45 19.98
C LEU A 51 -4.22 -2.26 19.02
N SER A 52 -4.64 -2.38 17.76
CA SER A 52 -3.90 -3.14 16.74
C SER A 52 -2.52 -2.55 16.46
N ASP A 53 -2.36 -1.23 16.49
CA ASP A 53 -1.05 -0.57 16.33
C ASP A 53 -0.15 -0.81 17.55
N LEU A 54 -0.72 -0.78 18.77
CA LEU A 54 0.02 -1.06 20.00
C LEU A 54 0.49 -2.51 20.05
N GLU A 55 -0.38 -3.47 19.74
CA GLU A 55 -0.04 -4.89 19.66
C GLU A 55 1.01 -5.16 18.58
N ALA A 56 0.82 -4.60 17.37
CA ALA A 56 1.77 -4.77 16.28
C ALA A 56 3.17 -4.27 16.65
N LYS A 57 3.29 -3.13 17.34
CA LYS A 57 4.57 -2.61 17.83
C LYS A 57 5.23 -3.56 18.83
N ILE A 58 4.48 -4.10 19.78
CA ILE A 58 5.01 -5.01 20.80
C ILE A 58 5.49 -6.33 20.16
N TYR A 59 4.67 -6.93 19.29
CA TYR A 59 5.02 -8.20 18.66
C TYR A 59 6.10 -8.08 17.59
N ALA A 60 6.17 -6.96 16.87
CA ALA A 60 7.26 -6.71 15.92
C ALA A 60 8.60 -6.48 16.64
N GLN A 61 8.62 -5.75 17.77
CA GLN A 61 9.84 -5.52 18.56
C GLN A 61 10.41 -6.81 19.16
N LYS A 62 9.56 -7.77 19.53
CA LYS A 62 9.99 -9.06 20.08
C LYS A 62 10.81 -9.88 19.10
N ASN A 63 10.58 -9.73 17.79
CA ASN A 63 11.32 -10.43 16.74
C ASN A 63 12.60 -9.69 16.29
N GLY A 64 12.84 -8.45 16.75
CA GLY A 64 13.96 -7.62 16.30
C GLY A 64 15.21 -7.67 17.19
N LYS A 65 15.15 -8.32 18.36
CA LYS A 65 16.28 -8.35 19.31
C LYS A 65 17.48 -9.21 18.88
N ASP A 66 17.35 -9.99 17.80
CA ASP A 66 18.46 -10.78 17.25
C ASP A 66 19.15 -10.10 16.04
N SER A 67 18.77 -8.86 15.69
CA SER A 67 19.29 -8.16 14.51
C SER A 67 19.55 -6.67 14.75
N GLU A 68 20.15 -6.31 15.89
CA GLU A 68 20.71 -4.97 16.11
C GLU A 68 22.17 -4.93 15.64
N SER A 69 22.39 -4.30 14.48
CA SER A 69 23.54 -3.44 14.12
C SER A 69 23.75 -3.52 12.61
N LEU A 70 23.13 -2.62 11.84
CA LEU A 70 23.54 -2.22 10.48
C LEU A 70 22.51 -1.20 9.94
N SER A 71 22.42 -0.04 10.58
CA SER A 71 21.60 1.06 10.06
C SER A 71 22.27 2.41 10.25
N SER A 72 23.48 2.54 9.72
CA SER A 72 24.00 3.84 9.29
C SER A 72 24.93 3.67 8.10
N ASN A 73 24.52 4.24 6.97
CA ASN A 73 25.32 4.50 5.76
C ASN A 73 25.71 3.33 4.85
N PHE A 74 24.75 2.70 4.16
CA PHE A 74 25.06 1.89 2.99
C PHE A 74 24.41 2.44 1.71
N ILE A 75 25.22 3.14 0.92
CA ILE A 75 24.94 3.49 -0.47
C ILE A 75 25.58 2.40 -1.36
N THR A 76 24.74 1.82 -2.24
CA THR A 76 25.03 1.08 -3.48
C THR A 76 25.83 -0.23 -3.44
N THR A 77 25.10 -1.35 -3.49
CA THR A 77 25.35 -2.45 -4.46
C THR A 77 24.01 -3.11 -4.81
N THR A 78 23.87 -3.60 -6.04
CA THR A 78 22.61 -4.00 -6.73
C THR A 78 21.74 -5.07 -6.07
N SER A 79 22.20 -5.71 -4.98
CA SER A 79 21.46 -6.67 -4.17
C SER A 79 20.52 -6.02 -3.14
N SER A 80 20.77 -4.77 -2.72
CA SER A 80 19.99 -4.09 -1.67
C SER A 80 18.73 -3.35 -2.18
N ALA A 81 18.49 -3.36 -3.49
CA ALA A 81 17.32 -2.67 -4.06
C ALA A 81 15.99 -3.33 -3.66
N LEU A 82 15.99 -4.65 -3.41
CA LEU A 82 14.81 -5.38 -2.91
C LEU A 82 14.53 -5.06 -1.43
N GLU A 83 15.57 -4.76 -0.65
CA GLU A 83 15.46 -4.42 0.78
C GLU A 83 15.09 -2.95 1.01
N ARG A 84 15.15 -2.11 -0.03
CA ARG A 84 14.81 -0.68 0.07
C ARG A 84 13.33 -0.44 0.42
N TYR A 85 12.45 -1.36 0.03
CA TYR A 85 11.02 -1.26 0.27
C TYR A 85 10.55 -2.43 1.12
N THR A 86 9.80 -2.13 2.16
CA THR A 86 9.21 -3.19 2.99
C THR A 86 8.18 -3.98 2.15
N PRO A 87 7.99 -5.28 2.41
CA PRO A 87 6.98 -6.07 1.70
C PRO A 87 5.57 -5.50 1.88
N GLN A 88 5.30 -4.84 2.99
CA GLN A 88 4.04 -4.14 3.25
C GLN A 88 3.86 -2.91 2.34
N GLU A 89 4.93 -2.14 2.12
CA GLU A 89 4.91 -1.00 1.20
C GLU A 89 4.75 -1.44 -0.27
N LEU A 90 5.34 -2.59 -0.64
CA LEU A 90 5.12 -3.22 -1.94
C LEU A 90 3.66 -3.67 -2.13
N LEU A 91 3.01 -4.19 -1.09
CA LEU A 91 1.59 -4.55 -1.15
C LEU A 91 0.71 -3.31 -1.28
N LYS A 92 0.98 -2.27 -0.49
CA LYS A 92 0.25 -1.00 -0.54
C LYS A 92 0.39 -0.33 -1.92
N SER A 93 1.58 -0.33 -2.50
CA SER A 93 1.83 0.24 -3.83
C SER A 93 1.13 -0.55 -4.95
N ARG A 94 1.19 -1.89 -4.92
CA ARG A 94 0.46 -2.74 -5.90
C ARG A 94 -1.05 -2.55 -5.81
N ARG A 95 -1.60 -2.49 -4.59
CA ARG A 95 -3.02 -2.22 -4.38
C ARG A 95 -3.41 -0.87 -4.98
N ARG A 96 -2.69 0.19 -4.60
CA ARG A 96 -2.95 1.55 -5.12
C ARG A 96 -2.81 1.62 -6.64
N LEU A 97 -1.86 0.89 -7.22
CA LEU A 97 -1.69 0.82 -8.67
C LEU A 97 -2.95 0.24 -9.33
N MET A 98 -3.47 -0.87 -8.83
CA MET A 98 -4.69 -1.47 -9.38
C MET A 98 -5.94 -0.60 -9.15
N GLU A 99 -6.02 0.12 -8.03
CA GLU A 99 -7.11 1.08 -7.77
C GLU A 99 -7.06 2.30 -8.72
N LEU A 100 -5.87 2.70 -9.15
CA LEU A 100 -5.70 3.76 -10.16
C LEU A 100 -5.95 3.26 -11.59
N ASP A 101 -5.74 1.97 -11.84
CA ASP A 101 -5.99 1.30 -13.13
C ASP A 101 -7.49 1.01 -13.34
N THR A 102 -8.28 0.93 -12.26
CA THR A 102 -9.74 0.77 -12.36
C THR A 102 -10.44 2.06 -12.79
N GLU A 103 -11.14 1.99 -13.91
CA GLU A 103 -11.88 3.12 -14.50
C GLU A 103 -13.14 3.50 -13.71
N ASN A 104 -13.86 2.49 -13.21
CA ASN A 104 -15.16 2.68 -12.58
C ASN A 104 -15.08 2.53 -11.06
N VAL A 105 -15.69 3.47 -10.34
CA VAL A 105 -15.63 3.55 -8.87
C VAL A 105 -16.26 2.32 -8.19
N GLN A 106 -17.26 1.71 -8.83
CA GLN A 106 -17.92 0.52 -8.27
C GLN A 106 -17.00 -0.71 -8.25
N ASP A 107 -16.06 -0.78 -9.20
CA ASP A 107 -15.19 -1.94 -9.40
C ASP A 107 -13.94 -1.90 -8.50
N ILE A 108 -13.63 -0.73 -7.90
CA ILE A 108 -12.55 -0.55 -6.92
C ILE A 108 -12.66 -1.56 -5.77
N ARG A 109 -13.89 -1.94 -5.37
CA ARG A 109 -14.14 -2.89 -4.28
C ARG A 109 -13.70 -4.32 -4.59
N ASP A 110 -13.58 -4.67 -5.87
CA ASP A 110 -13.21 -6.01 -6.32
C ASP A 110 -11.69 -6.15 -6.53
N VAL A 111 -10.95 -5.03 -6.53
CA VAL A 111 -9.50 -4.98 -6.69
C VAL A 111 -8.75 -5.87 -5.69
N PRO A 112 -9.03 -5.85 -4.36
CA PRO A 112 -8.31 -6.71 -3.41
C PRO A 112 -8.49 -8.20 -3.71
N PHE A 113 -9.66 -8.59 -4.21
CA PHE A 113 -9.93 -9.98 -4.56
C PHE A 113 -9.15 -10.40 -5.81
N LEU A 114 -9.16 -9.58 -6.87
CA LEU A 114 -8.35 -9.85 -8.06
C LEU A 114 -6.86 -9.89 -7.72
N MET A 115 -6.37 -8.96 -6.88
CA MET A 115 -4.99 -8.94 -6.44
C MET A 115 -4.63 -10.19 -5.63
N SER A 116 -5.53 -10.68 -4.78
CA SER A 116 -5.36 -11.96 -4.07
C SER A 116 -5.23 -13.12 -5.05
N SER A 117 -6.11 -13.20 -6.06
CA SER A 117 -6.06 -14.22 -7.11
C SER A 117 -4.79 -14.16 -7.96
N ILE A 118 -4.19 -12.99 -8.20
CA ILE A 118 -2.96 -12.89 -9.01
C ILE A 118 -1.71 -13.17 -8.16
N THR A 119 -1.66 -12.63 -6.95
CA THR A 119 -0.45 -12.69 -6.10
C THR A 119 -0.38 -13.95 -5.24
N GLY A 120 -1.50 -14.66 -5.06
CA GLY A 120 -1.60 -15.80 -4.14
C GLY A 120 -1.61 -15.41 -2.66
N ILE A 121 -1.62 -14.11 -2.35
CA ILE A 121 -1.67 -13.59 -0.98
C ILE A 121 -3.13 -13.54 -0.55
N SER A 122 -3.44 -13.92 0.69
CA SER A 122 -4.81 -13.86 1.20
C SER A 122 -5.36 -12.44 1.16
N LYS A 123 -6.65 -12.33 0.79
CA LYS A 123 -7.37 -11.05 0.78
C LYS A 123 -7.26 -10.33 2.13
N ASP A 124 -7.38 -11.04 3.24
CA ASP A 124 -7.34 -10.43 4.57
C ASP A 124 -6.00 -9.76 4.88
N ARG A 125 -4.89 -10.35 4.40
CA ARG A 125 -3.55 -9.77 4.56
C ARG A 125 -3.36 -8.53 3.68
N ILE A 126 -3.98 -8.52 2.50
CA ILE A 126 -4.00 -7.38 1.59
C ILE A 126 -4.81 -6.22 2.20
N ASP A 127 -6.01 -6.51 2.68
CA ASP A 127 -6.91 -5.51 3.26
C ASP A 127 -6.33 -4.92 4.55
N SER A 128 -5.66 -5.72 5.37
CA SER A 128 -4.97 -5.24 6.59
C SER A 128 -3.78 -4.31 6.30
N SER A 129 -3.16 -4.41 5.12
CA SER A 129 -1.97 -3.63 4.75
C SER A 129 -2.30 -2.27 4.11
N GLY A 130 -3.48 -2.15 3.50
CA GLY A 130 -3.97 -0.89 2.96
C GLY A 130 -4.96 -0.28 3.92
N GLY A 131 -4.55 0.76 4.64
CA GLY A 131 -5.44 1.63 5.40
C GLY A 131 -6.46 2.25 4.44
N ALA A 132 -7.53 1.51 4.18
CA ALA A 132 -8.70 2.00 3.52
C ALA A 132 -9.64 2.48 4.61
N ASP A 133 -10.19 3.67 4.39
CA ASP A 133 -11.38 4.19 5.05
C ASP A 133 -12.47 3.11 5.05
N SER A 134 -12.46 2.27 6.08
CA SER A 134 -13.44 1.22 6.29
C SER A 134 -14.66 1.86 6.93
N SER A 135 -15.35 2.72 6.18
CA SER A 135 -16.80 2.80 6.34
C SER A 135 -17.33 1.39 6.06
N GLY A 136 -17.78 0.74 7.12
CA GLY A 136 -17.98 -0.70 7.21
C GLY A 136 -18.58 -1.35 5.96
N SER A 137 -17.86 -2.34 5.44
CA SER A 137 -18.50 -3.36 4.63
C SER A 137 -17.86 -4.70 4.91
N SER A 138 -18.14 -5.20 6.12
CA SER A 138 -18.33 -6.62 6.35
C SER A 138 -19.49 -7.11 5.47
N THR A 139 -19.26 -7.24 4.17
CA THR A 139 -20.20 -7.92 3.26
C THR A 139 -19.53 -9.18 2.75
N SER A 140 -19.80 -10.23 3.51
CA SER A 140 -20.05 -11.59 3.06
C SER A 140 -19.93 -11.84 1.55
N ASN A 141 -19.22 -12.92 1.22
CA ASN A 141 -19.02 -13.51 -0.11
C ASN A 141 -20.29 -13.87 -0.91
N VAL A 142 -21.48 -13.40 -0.52
CA VAL A 142 -22.77 -13.95 -0.96
C VAL A 142 -23.29 -13.30 -2.25
N ASN A 143 -22.82 -12.13 -2.67
CA ASN A 143 -23.35 -11.42 -3.86
C ASN A 143 -22.38 -11.24 -5.04
N ARG A 144 -21.34 -12.08 -5.16
CA ARG A 144 -20.37 -11.99 -6.28
C ARG A 144 -20.94 -12.46 -7.63
N SER A 145 -21.95 -13.32 -7.61
CA SER A 145 -22.53 -13.92 -8.82
C SER A 145 -23.57 -13.02 -9.51
N SER A 146 -24.12 -12.00 -8.83
CA SER A 146 -25.14 -11.11 -9.39
C SER A 146 -24.58 -9.85 -10.04
N ARG A 147 -23.42 -9.34 -9.63
CA ARG A 147 -22.77 -8.16 -10.22
C ARG A 147 -21.98 -8.45 -11.49
N ASN A 148 -21.38 -9.64 -11.60
CA ASN A 148 -20.64 -10.08 -12.78
C ASN A 148 -21.53 -10.69 -13.88
N LYS A 149 -22.86 -10.60 -13.74
CA LYS A 149 -23.77 -10.87 -14.86
C LYS A 149 -23.72 -9.67 -15.79
N PHE A 150 -22.74 -9.68 -16.68
CA PHE A 150 -22.80 -8.85 -17.87
C PHE A 150 -24.03 -9.29 -18.67
N GLU A 151 -25.14 -8.56 -18.46
CA GLU A 151 -26.35 -8.72 -19.26
C GLU A 151 -26.20 -7.83 -20.47
N LEU A 152 -25.85 -8.44 -21.61
CA LEU A 152 -25.86 -7.74 -22.87
C LEU A 152 -27.28 -7.19 -23.09
N PRO A 153 -27.47 -5.86 -23.18
CA PRO A 153 -28.80 -5.31 -23.36
C PRO A 153 -29.44 -5.89 -24.61
N LYS A 154 -30.67 -6.41 -24.51
CA LYS A 154 -31.38 -6.98 -25.68
C LYS A 154 -31.55 -5.96 -26.81
N ASN A 155 -31.53 -4.68 -26.48
CA ASN A 155 -31.61 -3.58 -27.43
C ASN A 155 -30.31 -3.40 -28.24
N LEU A 156 -29.19 -4.00 -27.83
CA LEU A 156 -27.94 -3.98 -28.59
C LEU A 156 -28.10 -4.74 -29.92
N GLU A 157 -28.98 -5.74 -29.96
CA GLU A 157 -29.34 -6.42 -31.21
C GLU A 157 -30.04 -5.51 -32.22
N LEU A 158 -30.71 -4.46 -31.75
CA LEU A 158 -31.40 -3.50 -32.60
C LEU A 158 -30.43 -2.50 -33.25
N LEU A 159 -29.27 -2.25 -32.63
CA LEU A 159 -28.26 -1.32 -33.14
C LEU A 159 -27.62 -1.80 -34.45
N TYR A 160 -27.44 -3.11 -34.62
CA TYR A 160 -26.78 -3.67 -35.81
C TYR A 160 -27.77 -4.20 -36.87
N LYS A 161 -29.08 -4.16 -36.57
CA LYS A 161 -30.15 -4.68 -37.43
C LYS A 161 -30.43 -3.83 -38.68
N SER A 162 -29.78 -2.67 -38.80
CA SER A 162 -29.76 -1.83 -40.00
C SER A 162 -29.06 -2.50 -41.18
N THR A 163 -28.26 -3.55 -40.94
CA THR A 163 -27.60 -4.36 -41.97
C THR A 163 -28.27 -5.74 -42.06
N LYS A 164 -28.30 -6.33 -43.27
CA LYS A 164 -28.93 -7.64 -43.49
C LYS A 164 -28.30 -8.68 -42.56
N PRO A 165 -29.09 -9.39 -41.73
CA PRO A 165 -28.54 -10.39 -40.83
C PRO A 165 -27.93 -11.56 -41.62
N PRO A 166 -26.82 -12.15 -41.16
CA PRO A 166 -26.17 -13.26 -41.84
C PRO A 166 -27.07 -14.51 -41.87
N VAL A 167 -26.99 -15.29 -42.94
CA VAL A 167 -27.74 -16.55 -43.07
C VAL A 167 -27.25 -17.57 -42.06
N VAL A 168 -28.11 -17.95 -41.13
CA VAL A 168 -27.77 -18.86 -40.04
C VAL A 168 -27.91 -20.31 -40.50
N LYS A 169 -26.79 -21.00 -40.75
CA LYS A 169 -26.77 -22.46 -40.99
C LYS A 169 -26.43 -23.17 -39.68
N LYS A 170 -27.41 -23.82 -39.05
CA LYS A 170 -27.22 -24.56 -37.79
C LYS A 170 -27.20 -26.07 -38.06
N LYS A 171 -26.13 -26.76 -37.61
CA LYS A 171 -26.05 -28.23 -37.55
C LYS A 171 -25.94 -28.66 -36.09
N ASN A 172 -26.71 -29.66 -35.66
CA ASN A 172 -26.63 -30.12 -34.28
C ASN A 172 -25.45 -31.08 -34.13
N THR A 173 -24.40 -30.65 -33.43
CA THR A 173 -23.19 -31.45 -33.15
C THR A 173 -22.67 -31.11 -31.76
N ASN A 174 -21.90 -32.02 -31.15
CA ASN A 174 -21.26 -31.77 -29.86
C ASN A 174 -20.37 -30.51 -29.87
N ARG A 175 -19.76 -30.19 -31.02
CA ARG A 175 -19.00 -28.95 -31.22
C ARG A 175 -19.89 -27.71 -31.07
N VAL A 176 -21.11 -27.75 -31.56
CA VAL A 176 -22.08 -26.65 -31.41
C VAL A 176 -22.56 -26.50 -29.97
N VAL A 177 -22.63 -27.59 -29.19
CA VAL A 177 -22.91 -27.51 -27.74
C VAL A 177 -21.75 -26.82 -27.01
N SER A 178 -20.50 -27.20 -27.30
CA SER A 178 -19.32 -26.52 -26.75
C SER A 178 -19.26 -25.05 -27.16
N LEU A 179 -19.53 -24.73 -28.43
CA LEU A 179 -19.60 -23.34 -28.90
C LEU A 179 -20.66 -22.53 -28.14
N LYS A 180 -21.86 -23.08 -27.92
CA LYS A 180 -22.89 -22.43 -27.11
C LYS A 180 -22.41 -22.17 -25.68
N LYS A 181 -21.72 -23.14 -25.06
CA LYS A 181 -21.16 -23.00 -23.70
C LYS A 181 -20.08 -21.91 -23.65
N THR A 182 -19.20 -21.85 -24.66
CA THR A 182 -18.14 -20.83 -24.74
C THR A 182 -18.72 -19.44 -24.98
N LEU A 183 -19.63 -19.29 -25.95
CA LEU A 183 -20.24 -17.99 -26.28
C LEU A 183 -21.16 -17.46 -25.18
N ALA A 184 -21.81 -18.33 -24.41
CA ALA A 184 -22.66 -17.95 -23.29
C ALA A 184 -21.91 -17.83 -21.95
N SER A 185 -20.58 -17.94 -21.95
CA SER A 185 -19.80 -17.84 -20.71
C SER A 185 -19.90 -16.43 -20.12
N ARG A 186 -20.31 -16.34 -18.86
CA ARG A 186 -20.38 -15.10 -18.06
C ARG A 186 -19.41 -15.15 -16.87
N ARG A 187 -18.32 -15.91 -17.00
CA ARG A 187 -17.36 -16.12 -15.91
C ARG A 187 -16.35 -14.97 -15.84
N PRO A 188 -16.02 -14.44 -14.64
CA PRO A 188 -14.98 -13.44 -14.48
C PRO A 188 -13.59 -14.04 -14.68
N LEU A 189 -12.58 -13.19 -14.92
CA LEU A 189 -11.19 -13.60 -15.12
C LEU A 189 -10.66 -14.48 -13.99
N THR A 190 -11.01 -14.17 -12.74
CA THR A 190 -10.58 -14.93 -11.55
C THR A 190 -10.97 -16.41 -11.66
N SER A 191 -12.14 -16.72 -12.20
CA SER A 191 -12.59 -18.12 -12.39
C SER A 191 -11.73 -18.89 -13.39
N TYR A 192 -11.12 -18.21 -14.37
CA TYR A 192 -10.20 -18.85 -15.30
C TYR A 192 -8.80 -18.99 -14.72
N VAL A 193 -8.34 -18.00 -13.95
CA VAL A 193 -7.05 -18.03 -13.25
C VAL A 193 -7.00 -19.15 -12.21
N ASP A 194 -8.11 -19.40 -11.52
CA ASP A 194 -8.21 -20.50 -10.54
C ASP A 194 -8.30 -21.88 -11.20
N ALA A 195 -8.73 -21.96 -12.47
CA ALA A 195 -8.79 -23.21 -13.24
C ALA A 195 -7.48 -23.52 -13.98
N LEU A 196 -6.52 -22.61 -13.99
CA LEU A 196 -5.22 -22.81 -14.63
C LEU A 196 -4.33 -23.73 -13.80
N ASP A 197 -3.53 -24.55 -14.48
CA ASP A 197 -2.47 -25.33 -13.83
C ASP A 197 -1.42 -24.41 -13.18
N GLN A 198 -0.83 -24.87 -12.08
CA GLN A 198 0.12 -24.09 -11.28
C GLN A 198 1.37 -23.70 -12.07
N VAL A 199 1.86 -24.58 -12.96
CA VAL A 199 3.02 -24.29 -13.80
C VAL A 199 2.71 -23.16 -14.77
N ASN A 200 1.59 -23.27 -15.51
CA ASN A 200 1.15 -22.25 -16.45
C ASN A 200 0.89 -20.90 -15.76
N ARG A 201 0.27 -20.94 -14.57
CA ARG A 201 0.05 -19.76 -13.73
C ARG A 201 1.36 -19.08 -13.36
N SER A 202 2.37 -19.85 -12.95
CA SER A 202 3.68 -19.31 -12.59
C SER A 202 4.43 -18.68 -13.77
N ILE A 203 4.34 -19.28 -14.95
CA ILE A 203 4.98 -18.78 -16.16
C ILE A 203 4.34 -17.45 -16.58
N ILE A 204 3.00 -17.39 -16.60
CA ILE A 204 2.25 -16.21 -17.05
C ILE A 204 2.41 -15.03 -16.07
N PHE A 205 2.27 -15.26 -14.76
CA PHE A 205 2.20 -14.16 -13.79
C PHE A 205 3.52 -13.86 -13.06
N HIS A 206 4.43 -14.82 -12.90
CA HIS A 206 5.64 -14.63 -12.09
C HIS A 206 6.94 -14.62 -12.89
N ASN A 207 6.97 -15.20 -14.09
CA ASN A 207 8.20 -15.25 -14.89
C ASN A 207 8.39 -14.06 -15.85
N VAL A 208 7.32 -13.33 -16.15
CA VAL A 208 7.35 -12.20 -17.09
C VAL A 208 8.04 -10.96 -16.51
N TYR A 209 7.93 -10.75 -15.19
CA TYR A 209 8.54 -9.59 -14.54
C TYR A 209 10.07 -9.71 -14.46
N ASN A 210 10.75 -8.56 -14.54
CA ASN A 210 12.20 -8.50 -14.46
C ASN A 210 12.70 -8.94 -13.08
N LYS A 211 13.57 -9.94 -13.05
CA LYS A 211 14.16 -10.51 -11.83
C LYS A 211 15.54 -9.94 -11.50
N LYS A 212 16.23 -9.33 -12.47
CA LYS A 212 17.63 -8.89 -12.35
C LYS A 212 17.76 -7.38 -12.09
N PHE A 213 16.96 -6.58 -12.79
CA PHE A 213 17.07 -5.12 -12.73
C PHE A 213 15.84 -4.51 -12.07
N PHE A 214 15.99 -4.08 -10.82
CA PHE A 214 14.93 -3.39 -10.08
C PHE A 214 14.87 -1.89 -10.38
N LYS A 215 16.04 -1.26 -10.50
CA LYS A 215 16.15 0.16 -10.86
C LYS A 215 17.49 0.40 -11.56
N VAL A 216 17.43 0.98 -12.76
CA VAL A 216 18.62 1.36 -13.54
C VAL A 216 18.77 2.88 -13.57
N LEU A 217 17.66 3.60 -13.69
CA LEU A 217 17.65 5.06 -13.74
C LEU A 217 17.75 5.68 -12.33
N PRO A 218 18.31 6.89 -12.20
CA PRO A 218 18.33 7.59 -10.92
C PRO A 218 16.90 7.84 -10.39
N VAL A 219 16.76 7.81 -9.07
CA VAL A 219 15.49 8.09 -8.40
C VAL A 219 15.37 9.59 -8.20
N ILE A 220 14.26 10.17 -8.67
CA ILE A 220 13.96 11.59 -8.47
C ILE A 220 12.93 11.68 -7.34
N THR A 221 13.29 12.38 -6.28
CA THR A 221 12.38 12.70 -5.18
C THR A 221 11.80 14.09 -5.40
N THR A 222 10.48 14.21 -5.37
CA THR A 222 9.77 15.48 -5.60
C THR A 222 8.76 15.76 -4.50
N CYS A 223 8.30 17.00 -4.42
CA CYS A 223 7.21 17.38 -3.53
C CYS A 223 5.92 16.62 -3.88
N SER A 224 5.24 16.07 -2.88
CA SER A 224 3.97 15.33 -3.03
C SER A 224 2.77 16.18 -3.45
N ILE A 225 2.90 17.52 -3.41
CA ILE A 225 1.83 18.47 -3.70
C ILE A 225 1.97 19.05 -5.11
N CYS A 226 3.13 19.63 -5.43
CA CYS A 226 3.35 20.36 -6.69
C CYS A 226 4.41 19.75 -7.60
N GLY A 227 5.09 18.67 -7.18
CA GLY A 227 6.17 18.05 -7.98
C GLY A 227 7.48 18.84 -8.03
N GLY A 228 7.60 19.96 -7.30
CA GLY A 228 8.85 20.72 -7.22
C GLY A 228 10.00 19.92 -6.60
N TYR A 229 11.21 20.10 -7.12
CA TYR A 229 12.44 19.45 -6.65
C TYR A 229 13.37 20.38 -5.86
N ASN A 230 13.09 21.69 -5.85
CA ASN A 230 13.84 22.68 -5.08
C ASN A 230 13.40 22.66 -3.60
N SER A 231 14.35 22.79 -2.68
CA SER A 231 14.10 22.93 -1.23
C SER A 231 13.24 21.81 -0.60
N ILE A 232 13.58 20.55 -0.89
CA ILE A 232 12.84 19.40 -0.36
C ILE A 232 13.12 19.22 1.14
N SER A 233 12.05 19.27 1.93
CA SER A 233 12.03 18.91 3.36
C SER A 233 11.02 17.78 3.59
N SER A 234 11.18 17.01 4.67
CA SER A 234 10.23 15.95 5.06
C SER A 234 9.31 16.41 6.18
N CYS A 235 8.02 16.10 6.07
CA CYS A 235 7.05 16.31 7.14
C CYS A 235 7.43 15.51 8.39
N VAL A 236 7.31 16.14 9.56
CA VAL A 236 7.67 15.52 10.85
C VAL A 236 6.75 14.35 11.21
N ASN A 237 5.47 14.42 10.84
CA ASN A 237 4.48 13.41 11.23
C ASN A 237 4.48 12.20 10.30
N CYS A 238 4.45 12.42 8.98
CA CYS A 238 4.26 11.35 7.99
C CYS A 238 5.46 11.13 7.06
N GLY A 239 6.54 11.92 7.17
CA GLY A 239 7.75 11.78 6.36
C GLY A 239 7.63 12.25 4.90
N ASN A 240 6.44 12.67 4.45
CA ASN A 240 6.20 13.11 3.06
C ASN A 240 7.04 14.33 2.68
N LYS A 241 7.49 14.38 1.41
CA LYS A 241 8.37 15.43 0.89
C LYS A 241 7.59 16.69 0.48
N ILE A 242 8.03 17.86 0.98
CA ILE A 242 7.36 19.16 0.84
C ILE A 242 8.41 20.23 0.48
N CYS A 243 8.10 21.09 -0.48
CA CYS A 243 9.05 22.10 -0.98
C CYS A 243 8.81 23.53 -0.47
N SER A 244 7.62 23.86 0.02
CA SER A 244 7.24 25.23 0.39
C SER A 244 6.24 25.26 1.55
N LEU A 245 6.16 26.41 2.23
CA LEU A 245 5.21 26.63 3.33
C LEU A 245 3.74 26.52 2.88
N ARG A 246 3.41 26.95 1.64
CA ARG A 246 2.06 26.77 1.09
C ARG A 246 1.72 25.30 0.90
N CYS A 247 2.68 24.50 0.42
CA CYS A 247 2.52 23.05 0.30
C CYS A 247 2.42 22.39 1.68
N PHE A 248 3.12 22.92 2.68
CA PHE A 248 3.04 22.43 4.06
C PHE A 248 1.66 22.63 4.68
N ASN A 249 1.07 23.82 4.53
CA ASN A 249 -0.28 24.09 5.04
C ASN A 249 -1.32 23.18 4.36
N LEU A 250 -1.31 23.12 3.03
CA LEU A 250 -2.24 22.26 2.29
C LEU A 250 -2.06 20.77 2.64
N HIS A 251 -0.81 20.34 2.85
CA HIS A 251 -0.50 18.99 3.30
C HIS A 251 -1.12 18.68 4.67
N ASN A 252 -0.96 19.58 5.64
CA ASN A 252 -1.51 19.41 6.98
C ASN A 252 -3.05 19.31 6.97
N ASP A 253 -3.71 20.04 6.07
CA ASP A 253 -5.17 20.06 6.00
C ASP A 253 -5.77 18.81 5.34
N THR A 254 -5.13 18.28 4.29
CA THR A 254 -5.78 17.28 3.40
C THR A 254 -5.06 15.94 3.30
N ARG A 255 -3.75 15.87 3.59
CA ARG A 255 -2.92 14.69 3.28
C ARG A 255 -2.10 14.16 4.46
N CYS A 256 -2.00 14.91 5.56
CA CYS A 256 -1.30 14.47 6.75
C CYS A 256 -2.19 13.58 7.61
N THR A 257 -2.31 12.31 7.25
CA THR A 257 -2.94 11.29 8.09
C THR A 257 -1.97 10.90 9.21
N SER A 258 -2.38 11.10 10.47
CA SER A 258 -1.62 10.69 11.65
C SER A 258 -1.78 9.21 11.97
#